data_AF-A0A3P7NWZ3-F1
#
_entry.id   AF-A0A3P7NWZ3-F1
#
_cell.length_a   1.000
_cell.length_b   1.000
_cell.length_c   1.000
_cell.angle_alpha   90.00
_cell.angle_beta   90.00
_cell.angle_gamma   90.00
#
_symmetry.space_group_name_H-M   'P 1'
#
loop_
_entity.id
_entity.type
_entity.pdbx_description
1 polymer ?
#
loop_
_entity_poly.entity_id
_entity_poly.type
_entity_poly.pdbx_seq_one_letter_code
_entity_poly.pdbx_strand_id
1 'polypeptide(L)'
;MAVPPKDMHTIRPHVQCYRLRTLLEELTGMPIAQLWPEDITRWCRKLFPLATSGFNGSCGQYIPNHNRWRLCPKNSKELRFPCNSCPREARHTLYNHLLYKYNYKLQAPRAPLLNFYSPRPAAYLVLHPEQVWLVFPRLPRQVLHPNQKMPEWDDQEQQESDSEKSWPWNDDRQQGHNRKPLDDREKRDHDTWQQQPHSSKQF
;
A
#
# COMPACT_ATOMS: atom_id res chain seq x y z
N MET A 1 9.10 -5.41 4.04
CA MET A 1 9.40 -3.97 3.87
C MET A 1 8.24 -3.34 3.12
N ALA A 2 7.78 -2.15 3.51
CA ALA A 2 6.79 -1.41 2.71
C ALA A 2 7.50 -0.40 1.83
N VAL A 3 7.04 -0.28 0.59
CA VAL A 3 7.60 0.61 -0.42
C VAL A 3 6.85 1.94 -0.35
N PRO A 4 7.51 3.05 0.05
CA PRO A 4 6.90 4.36 -0.03
C PRO A 4 6.66 4.77 -1.49
N PRO A 5 5.64 5.59 -1.80
CA PRO A 5 5.45 6.14 -3.15
C PRO A 5 6.69 6.92 -3.61
N LYS A 6 7.02 6.86 -4.91
CA LYS A 6 8.24 7.48 -5.47
C LYS A 6 8.32 8.98 -5.19
N ASP A 7 7.19 9.68 -5.25
CA ASP A 7 7.10 11.13 -5.09
C ASP A 7 6.79 11.56 -3.64
N MET A 8 6.90 10.63 -2.69
CA MET A 8 6.53 10.91 -1.30
C MET A 8 7.40 12.01 -0.68
N HIS A 9 8.67 12.12 -1.09
CA HIS A 9 9.60 13.14 -0.61
C HIS A 9 9.14 14.56 -0.97
N THR A 10 8.62 14.74 -2.18
CA THR A 10 8.17 16.03 -2.72
C THR A 10 6.86 16.49 -2.08
N ILE A 11 5.94 15.56 -1.80
CA ILE A 11 4.63 15.90 -1.21
C ILE A 11 4.63 15.91 0.32
N ARG A 12 5.66 15.36 0.98
CA ARG A 12 5.74 15.20 2.44
C ARG A 12 5.45 16.48 3.25
N PRO A 13 5.87 17.70 2.82
CA PRO A 13 5.56 18.92 3.56
C PRO A 13 4.06 19.21 3.65
N HIS A 14 3.27 18.71 2.69
CA HIS A 14 1.86 19.04 2.51
C HIS A 14 0.90 17.92 2.89
N VAL A 15 1.41 16.70 3.16
CA VAL A 15 0.57 15.53 3.41
C VAL A 15 1.00 14.71 4.61
N GLN A 16 0.09 13.93 5.15
CA GLN A 16 0.36 12.86 6.09
C GLN A 16 0.04 11.53 5.43
N CYS A 17 0.95 10.57 5.57
CA CYS A 17 0.81 9.24 5.02
C CYS A 17 0.67 8.24 6.17
N TYR A 18 -0.40 7.47 6.17
CA TYR A 18 -0.63 6.45 7.19
C TYR A 18 -0.90 5.10 6.55
N ARG A 19 -0.39 4.04 7.18
CA ARG A 19 -0.83 2.68 6.87
C ARG A 19 -2.24 2.49 7.44
N LEU A 20 -3.16 1.97 6.64
CA LEU A 20 -4.56 1.80 7.03
C LEU A 20 -4.71 0.94 8.28
N ARG A 21 -3.93 -0.14 8.40
CA ARG A 21 -3.89 -0.93 9.64
C ARG A 21 -3.63 -0.05 10.87
N THR A 22 -2.59 0.77 10.83
CA THR A 22 -2.18 1.61 11.98
C THR A 22 -3.29 2.58 12.35
N LEU A 23 -3.91 3.24 11.36
CA LEU A 23 -5.07 4.11 11.63
C LEU A 23 -6.23 3.36 12.27
N LEU A 24 -6.57 2.17 11.77
CA LEU A 24 -7.66 1.38 12.35
C LEU A 24 -7.37 0.99 13.80
N GLU A 25 -6.14 0.57 14.10
CA GLU A 25 -5.73 0.22 15.46
C GLU A 25 -5.71 1.45 16.39
N GLU A 26 -5.21 2.60 15.93
CA GLU A 26 -5.21 3.86 16.70
C GLU A 26 -6.63 4.37 16.99
N LEU A 27 -7.51 4.34 15.99
CA LEU A 27 -8.89 4.85 16.12
C LEU A 27 -9.78 3.96 17.00
N THR A 28 -9.46 2.66 17.09
CA THR A 28 -10.27 1.69 17.84
C THR A 28 -9.66 1.30 19.18
N GLY A 29 -8.36 1.54 19.38
CA GLY A 29 -7.60 1.01 20.51
C GLY A 29 -7.45 -0.52 20.50
N MET A 30 -7.77 -1.18 19.38
CA MET A 30 -7.77 -2.65 19.28
C MET A 30 -6.87 -3.13 18.14
N PRO A 31 -6.16 -4.26 18.29
CA PRO A 31 -5.40 -4.88 17.20
C PRO A 31 -6.32 -5.26 16.03
N ILE A 32 -5.86 -5.09 14.79
CA ILE A 32 -6.69 -5.34 13.60
C ILE A 32 -7.20 -6.79 13.52
N ALA A 33 -6.45 -7.74 14.10
CA ALA A 33 -6.84 -9.15 14.16
C ALA A 33 -8.06 -9.41 15.06
N GLN A 34 -8.41 -8.47 15.94
CA GLN A 34 -9.54 -8.54 16.87
C GLN A 34 -10.71 -7.65 16.42
N LEU A 35 -10.53 -6.85 15.36
CA LEU A 35 -11.58 -5.99 14.84
C LEU A 35 -12.65 -6.78 14.09
N TRP A 36 -13.90 -6.43 14.36
CA TRP A 36 -15.04 -6.97 13.64
C TRP A 36 -15.07 -6.40 12.21
N PRO A 37 -15.48 -7.18 11.20
CA PRO A 37 -15.63 -6.68 9.83
C PRO A 37 -16.49 -5.41 9.72
N GLU A 38 -17.51 -5.27 10.56
CA GLU A 38 -18.40 -4.11 10.62
C GLU A 38 -17.67 -2.85 11.07
N ASP A 39 -16.76 -2.95 12.03
CA ASP A 39 -15.96 -1.81 12.50
C ASP A 39 -14.92 -1.41 11.47
N ILE A 40 -14.25 -2.39 10.84
CA ILE A 40 -13.35 -2.13 9.71
C ILE A 40 -14.13 -1.40 8.61
N THR A 41 -15.34 -1.86 8.30
CA THR A 41 -16.20 -1.24 7.29
C THR A 41 -16.56 0.19 7.67
N ARG A 42 -17.00 0.40 8.91
CA ARG A 42 -17.39 1.70 9.46
C ARG A 42 -16.26 2.71 9.35
N TRP A 43 -15.06 2.34 9.80
CA TRP A 43 -13.90 3.25 9.77
C TRP A 43 -13.38 3.47 8.36
N CYS A 44 -13.30 2.44 7.53
CA CYS A 44 -12.92 2.62 6.12
C CYS A 44 -13.90 3.58 5.41
N ARG A 45 -15.20 3.51 5.68
CA ARG A 45 -16.19 4.44 5.08
C ARG A 45 -15.94 5.90 5.46
N LYS A 46 -15.33 6.17 6.62
CA LYS A 46 -14.96 7.52 7.06
C LYS A 46 -13.58 7.93 6.51
N LEU A 47 -12.60 7.03 6.54
CA LEU A 47 -11.21 7.32 6.17
C LEU A 47 -11.02 7.51 4.67
N PHE A 48 -11.56 6.62 3.84
CA PHE A 48 -11.31 6.64 2.40
C PHE A 48 -11.79 7.93 1.69
N PRO A 49 -12.97 8.49 2.02
CA PRO A 49 -13.40 9.78 1.45
C PRO A 49 -12.55 10.98 1.87
N LEU A 50 -11.94 10.93 3.06
CA LEU A 50 -11.06 12.00 3.56
C LEU A 50 -9.64 11.91 3.00
N ALA A 51 -9.22 10.71 2.58
CA ALA A 51 -7.93 10.51 1.95
C ALA A 51 -7.94 11.07 0.53
N THR A 52 -6.94 11.89 0.20
CA THR A 52 -6.71 12.40 -1.16
C THR A 52 -6.30 11.28 -2.12
N SER A 53 -5.55 10.29 -1.62
CA SER A 53 -5.09 9.15 -2.43
C SER A 53 -4.82 7.91 -1.58
N GLY A 54 -4.71 6.76 -2.27
CA GLY A 54 -4.29 5.50 -1.67
C GLY A 54 -3.18 4.82 -2.47
N PHE A 55 -2.29 4.08 -1.79
CA PHE A 55 -1.17 3.38 -2.41
C PHE A 55 -1.04 1.94 -1.89
N ASN A 56 -0.61 1.04 -2.77
CA ASN A 56 -0.24 -0.32 -2.43
C ASN A 56 1.20 -0.35 -1.89
N GLY A 57 1.34 -0.46 -0.58
CA GLY A 57 2.60 -0.53 0.15
C GLY A 57 3.49 -1.72 -0.17
N SER A 58 3.05 -2.72 -0.94
CA SER A 58 3.95 -3.78 -1.43
C SER A 58 4.76 -3.37 -2.66
N CYS A 59 4.23 -2.47 -3.49
CA CYS A 59 4.87 -2.06 -4.75
C CYS A 59 4.96 -0.53 -4.96
N GLY A 60 4.42 0.27 -4.03
CA GLY A 60 4.36 1.73 -4.12
C GLY A 60 3.38 2.27 -5.16
N GLN A 61 2.59 1.42 -5.84
CA GLN A 61 1.69 1.84 -6.90
C GLN A 61 0.42 2.50 -6.35
N TYR A 62 -0.09 3.49 -7.08
CA TYR A 62 -1.37 4.15 -6.79
C TYR A 62 -2.53 3.15 -6.88
N ILE A 63 -3.50 3.29 -5.96
CA ILE A 63 -4.75 2.53 -5.95
C ILE A 63 -5.82 3.37 -6.67
N PRO A 64 -6.19 3.02 -7.91
CA PRO A 64 -7.22 3.76 -8.64
C PRO A 64 -8.56 3.64 -7.92
N ASN A 65 -9.31 4.76 -7.87
CA ASN A 65 -10.59 4.84 -7.16
C ASN A 65 -10.52 4.27 -5.73
N HIS A 66 -9.51 4.67 -4.94
CA HIS A 66 -9.33 4.15 -3.58
C HIS A 66 -10.59 4.30 -2.71
N ASN A 67 -11.43 5.28 -2.99
CA ASN A 67 -12.72 5.49 -2.34
C ASN A 67 -13.80 4.45 -2.68
N ARG A 68 -13.62 3.67 -3.76
CA ARG A 68 -14.51 2.57 -4.17
C ARG A 68 -13.89 1.24 -3.77
N TRP A 69 -14.22 0.81 -2.56
CA TRP A 69 -13.76 -0.46 -2.00
C TRP A 69 -14.93 -1.24 -1.42
N ARG A 70 -14.71 -2.55 -1.23
CA ARG A 70 -15.59 -3.44 -0.46
C ARG A 70 -14.76 -4.42 0.34
N LEU A 71 -15.33 -4.93 1.44
CA LEU A 71 -14.73 -6.07 2.12
C LEU A 71 -14.77 -7.30 1.22
N CYS A 72 -13.66 -8.02 1.22
CA CYS A 72 -13.59 -9.36 0.67
C CYS A 72 -13.98 -10.35 1.78
N PRO A 73 -14.85 -11.34 1.50
CA PRO A 73 -15.22 -12.35 2.49
C PRO A 73 -14.09 -13.33 2.84
N LYS A 74 -12.96 -13.29 2.12
CA LYS A 74 -11.79 -14.15 2.35
C LYS A 74 -10.66 -13.35 2.97
N ASN A 75 -9.86 -14.00 3.81
CA ASN A 75 -8.61 -13.43 4.31
C ASN A 75 -7.40 -13.78 3.43
N SER A 76 -6.21 -13.28 3.79
CA SER A 76 -4.99 -13.45 3.00
C SER A 76 -4.51 -14.90 2.87
N LYS A 77 -4.89 -15.78 3.81
CA LYS A 77 -4.56 -17.22 3.78
C LYS A 77 -5.55 -18.05 2.96
N GLU A 78 -6.74 -17.51 2.68
CA GLU A 78 -7.80 -18.22 1.96
C GLU A 78 -7.92 -17.77 0.50
N LEU A 79 -7.65 -16.50 0.21
CA LEU A 79 -7.76 -15.96 -1.13
C LEU A 79 -6.64 -16.50 -2.03
N ARG A 80 -6.97 -17.51 -2.85
CA ARG A 80 -6.10 -18.06 -3.89
C ARG A 80 -6.36 -17.38 -5.24
N PHE A 81 -5.29 -17.11 -5.98
CA PHE A 81 -5.36 -16.53 -7.32
C PHE A 81 -4.22 -17.07 -8.20
N PRO A 82 -4.39 -17.07 -9.54
CA PRO A 82 -3.32 -17.43 -10.45
C PRO A 82 -2.23 -16.36 -10.45
N CYS A 83 -0.97 -16.77 -10.45
CA CYS A 83 0.18 -15.88 -10.45
C CYS A 83 1.32 -16.46 -11.27
N ASN A 84 1.75 -15.72 -12.29
CA ASN A 84 2.87 -16.10 -13.16
C ASN A 84 4.21 -15.53 -12.67
N SER A 85 4.20 -14.68 -11.64
CA SER A 85 5.42 -14.04 -11.13
C SER A 85 6.13 -14.83 -10.04
N CYS A 86 5.51 -15.88 -9.49
CA CYS A 86 6.12 -16.64 -8.40
C CYS A 86 6.59 -18.00 -8.94
N PRO A 87 7.87 -18.36 -8.74
CA PRO A 87 8.47 -19.52 -9.40
C PRO A 87 7.97 -20.87 -8.86
N ARG A 88 7.36 -20.89 -7.66
CA ARG A 88 7.03 -22.15 -6.96
C ARG A 88 5.65 -22.70 -7.33
N GLU A 89 4.65 -21.84 -7.48
CA GLU A 89 3.26 -22.25 -7.63
C GLU A 89 2.50 -21.28 -8.53
N ALA A 90 1.90 -21.80 -9.60
CA ALA A 90 1.06 -21.04 -10.52
C ALA A 90 -0.23 -20.51 -9.87
N ARG A 91 -0.65 -21.07 -8.73
CA ARG A 91 -1.78 -20.59 -7.92
C ARG A 91 -1.42 -20.69 -6.44
N HIS A 92 -1.41 -19.57 -5.74
CA HIS A 92 -1.12 -19.52 -4.31
C HIS A 92 -1.95 -18.43 -3.62
N THR A 93 -1.83 -18.33 -2.31
CA THR A 93 -2.60 -17.38 -1.47
C THR A 93 -1.99 -15.98 -1.50
N LEU A 94 -2.76 -14.94 -1.20
CA LEU A 94 -2.20 -13.58 -1.04
C LEU A 94 -1.07 -13.55 -0.01
N TYR A 95 -1.21 -14.26 1.10
CA TYR A 95 -0.15 -14.39 2.10
C TYR A 95 1.16 -14.94 1.50
N ASN A 96 1.08 -16.07 0.78
CA ASN A 96 2.23 -16.69 0.13
C ASN A 96 2.83 -15.78 -0.94
N HIS A 97 1.99 -15.07 -1.69
CA HIS A 97 2.44 -14.12 -2.70
C HIS A 97 3.31 -13.03 -2.09
N LEU A 98 2.84 -12.44 -0.99
CA LEU A 98 3.54 -11.37 -0.29
C LEU A 98 4.86 -11.86 0.30
N LEU A 99 4.84 -13.06 0.87
CA LEU A 99 6.03 -13.67 1.43
C LEU A 99 7.07 -13.99 0.33
N TYR A 100 6.68 -14.67 -0.75
CA TYR A 100 7.63 -15.14 -1.75
C TYR A 100 8.10 -14.05 -2.71
N LYS A 101 7.22 -13.13 -3.13
CA LYS A 101 7.57 -12.09 -4.10
C LYS A 101 8.18 -10.86 -3.45
N TYR A 102 7.70 -10.48 -2.27
CA TYR A 102 8.09 -9.21 -1.62
C TYR A 102 8.82 -9.39 -0.28
N ASN A 103 9.09 -10.64 0.14
CA ASN A 103 9.62 -10.96 1.46
C ASN A 103 8.85 -10.24 2.59
N TYR A 104 7.53 -10.19 2.45
CA TYR A 104 6.64 -9.46 3.36
C TYR A 104 5.73 -10.41 4.12
N LYS A 105 5.96 -10.50 5.43
CA LYS A 105 5.13 -11.28 6.35
C LYS A 105 4.05 -10.38 6.95
N LEU A 106 2.79 -10.71 6.67
CA LEU A 106 1.64 -10.04 7.28
C LEU A 106 1.61 -10.31 8.79
N GLN A 107 1.36 -9.26 9.57
CA GLN A 107 1.24 -9.37 11.03
C GLN A 107 -0.12 -9.97 11.42
N ALA A 108 -1.19 -9.62 10.71
CA ALA A 108 -2.54 -10.09 10.98
C ALA A 108 -3.16 -10.80 9.76
N PRO A 109 -2.61 -11.94 9.29
CA PRO A 109 -3.00 -12.54 8.01
C PRO A 109 -4.46 -13.01 7.91
N ARG A 110 -5.17 -13.10 9.04
CA ARG A 110 -6.60 -13.44 9.11
C ARG A 110 -7.52 -12.22 9.01
N ALA A 111 -6.98 -11.00 9.02
CA ALA A 111 -7.80 -9.80 8.89
C ALA A 111 -8.50 -9.76 7.51
N PRO A 112 -9.70 -9.16 7.42
CA PRO A 112 -10.43 -9.01 6.17
C PRO A 112 -9.62 -8.27 5.11
N LEU A 113 -9.75 -8.69 3.85
CA LEU A 113 -9.13 -8.01 2.72
C LEU A 113 -10.05 -6.93 2.16
N LEU A 114 -9.46 -5.96 1.47
CA LEU A 114 -10.15 -4.88 0.77
C LEU A 114 -10.05 -5.12 -0.73
N ASN A 115 -11.18 -5.12 -1.41
CA ASN A 115 -11.26 -5.22 -2.87
C ASN A 115 -11.58 -3.83 -3.44
N PHE A 116 -10.63 -3.28 -4.21
CA PHE A 116 -10.77 -2.00 -4.89
C PHE A 116 -11.25 -2.19 -6.33
N TYR A 117 -12.20 -1.36 -6.73
CA TYR A 117 -12.75 -1.37 -8.08
C TYR A 117 -11.77 -0.73 -9.07
N SER A 118 -11.25 -1.53 -9.99
CA SER A 118 -10.54 -1.01 -11.15
C SER A 118 -11.53 -0.69 -12.28
N PRO A 119 -11.32 0.41 -13.03
CA PRO A 119 -12.12 0.71 -14.22
C PRO A 119 -11.84 -0.27 -15.37
N ARG A 120 -10.78 -1.10 -15.29
CA ARG A 120 -10.52 -2.13 -16.28
C ARG A 120 -11.43 -3.33 -16.03
N PRO A 121 -12.21 -3.79 -17.03
CA PRO A 121 -13.05 -4.96 -16.88
C PRO A 121 -12.16 -6.15 -16.48
N ALA A 122 -12.56 -6.83 -15.39
CA ALA A 122 -11.93 -8.03 -14.80
C ALA A 122 -10.70 -7.87 -13.87
N ALA A 123 -10.21 -6.66 -13.56
CA ALA A 123 -9.07 -6.51 -12.64
C ALA A 123 -9.50 -6.02 -11.25
N TYR A 124 -9.91 -6.93 -10.36
CA TYR A 124 -10.07 -6.58 -8.94
C TYR A 124 -8.70 -6.43 -8.28
N LEU A 125 -8.45 -5.30 -7.61
CA LEU A 125 -7.25 -5.12 -6.80
C LEU A 125 -7.58 -5.48 -5.35
N VAL A 126 -7.18 -6.67 -4.91
CA VAL A 126 -7.42 -7.13 -3.54
C VAL A 126 -6.16 -6.94 -2.69
N LEU A 127 -6.27 -6.16 -1.62
CA LEU A 127 -5.16 -5.81 -0.74
C LEU A 127 -5.51 -6.08 0.72
N HIS A 128 -4.50 -6.45 1.49
CA HIS A 128 -4.60 -6.46 2.95
C HIS A 128 -4.51 -5.04 3.50
N PRO A 129 -5.18 -4.67 4.61
CA PRO A 129 -5.06 -3.34 5.22
C PRO A 129 -3.62 -2.91 5.57
N GLU A 130 -2.73 -3.88 5.80
CA GLU A 130 -1.29 -3.62 5.97
C GLU A 130 -0.57 -3.12 4.71
N GLN A 131 -1.11 -3.44 3.54
CA GLN A 131 -0.61 -3.00 2.25
C GLN A 131 -1.26 -1.70 1.80
N VAL A 132 -2.27 -1.17 2.49
CA VAL A 132 -2.93 0.06 2.06
C VAL A 132 -2.32 1.23 2.81
N TRP A 133 -1.76 2.17 2.06
CA TRP A 133 -1.38 3.49 2.56
C TRP A 133 -2.43 4.51 2.12
N LEU A 134 -2.83 5.38 3.03
CA LEU A 134 -3.71 6.51 2.78
C LEU A 134 -2.94 7.81 2.96
N VAL A 135 -3.19 8.76 2.07
CA VAL A 135 -2.60 10.09 2.11
C VAL A 135 -3.69 11.10 2.41
N PHE A 136 -3.46 11.89 3.45
CA PHE A 136 -4.35 12.95 3.89
C PHE A 136 -3.65 14.30 3.72
N PRO A 137 -4.37 15.37 3.36
CA PRO A 137 -3.80 16.70 3.35
C PRO A 137 -3.43 17.09 4.78
N ARG A 138 -2.27 17.73 4.97
CA ARG A 138 -1.98 18.41 6.23
C ARG A 138 -2.89 19.61 6.33
N LEU A 139 -3.58 19.73 7.44
CA LEU A 139 -4.27 20.97 7.77
C LEU A 139 -3.20 22.05 8.06
N PRO A 140 -3.37 23.27 7.54
CA PRO A 140 -2.51 24.39 7.92
C PRO A 140 -2.50 24.54 9.45
N ARG A 141 -1.35 24.95 10.03
CA ARG A 141 -1.24 25.14 11.49
C ARG A 141 -2.34 26.05 12.04
N GLN A 142 -2.75 27.05 11.26
CA GLN A 142 -3.81 28.00 11.61
C GLN A 142 -5.18 27.33 11.77
N VAL A 143 -5.44 26.23 11.05
CA VAL A 143 -6.68 25.46 11.19
C VAL A 143 -6.65 24.60 12.46
N LEU A 144 -5.47 24.05 12.81
CA LEU A 144 -5.28 23.22 14.01
C LEU A 144 -5.22 24.06 15.29
N HIS A 145 -4.69 25.28 15.21
CA HIS A 145 -4.44 26.17 16.33
C HIS A 145 -4.94 27.60 16.02
N PRO A 146 -6.26 27.82 15.92
CA PRO A 146 -6.82 29.09 15.47
C PRO A 146 -6.52 30.26 16.40
N ASN A 147 -6.25 29.99 17.68
CA ASN A 147 -5.98 31.02 18.69
C ASN A 147 -4.49 31.22 18.99
N GLN A 148 -3.61 30.45 18.35
CA GLN A 148 -2.18 30.62 18.53
C GLN A 148 -1.75 31.76 17.61
N LYS A 149 -1.44 32.94 18.21
CA LYS A 149 -0.80 34.02 17.46
C LYS A 149 0.43 33.43 16.78
N MET A 150 0.51 33.55 15.46
CA MET A 150 1.74 33.19 14.76
C MET A 150 2.87 33.92 15.49
N PRO A 151 3.95 33.22 15.88
CA PRO A 151 5.15 33.95 16.25
C PRO A 151 5.41 34.93 15.11
N GLU A 152 5.61 36.20 15.45
CA GLU A 152 6.02 37.20 14.48
C GLU A 152 7.25 36.62 13.79
N TRP A 153 7.15 36.35 12.48
CA TRP A 153 8.26 35.76 11.74
C TRP A 153 9.35 36.82 11.72
N ASP A 154 10.24 36.78 12.71
CA ASP A 154 11.54 37.43 12.59
C ASP A 154 12.21 36.79 11.38
N ASP A 155 12.57 37.59 10.38
CA ASP A 155 13.13 37.22 9.07
C ASP A 155 14.50 36.48 9.14
N GLN A 156 14.82 35.78 10.22
CA GLN A 156 16.13 35.15 10.46
C GLN A 156 16.22 33.65 10.14
N GLU A 157 15.14 32.93 9.88
CA GLU A 157 15.22 31.49 9.56
C GLU A 157 15.33 31.21 8.06
N GLN A 158 16.49 31.54 7.49
CA GLN A 158 16.89 31.06 6.16
C GLN A 158 18.28 30.38 6.15
N GLN A 159 18.82 30.01 7.32
CA GLN A 159 20.17 29.42 7.42
C GLN A 159 20.27 28.01 8.05
N GLU A 160 19.16 27.38 8.46
CA GLU A 160 19.20 26.02 9.04
C GLU A 160 18.64 24.92 8.12
N SER A 161 18.53 25.13 6.80
CA SER A 161 18.06 24.07 5.87
C SER A 161 19.05 22.94 5.60
N ASP A 162 20.30 23.04 6.07
CA ASP A 162 21.35 22.08 5.71
C ASP A 162 21.82 21.18 6.86
N SER A 163 21.34 21.37 8.09
CA SER A 163 21.93 20.71 9.28
C SER A 163 21.07 19.64 9.96
N GLU A 164 19.78 19.48 9.64
CA GLU A 164 18.94 18.49 10.32
C GLU A 164 18.59 17.24 9.50
N LYS A 165 19.37 16.19 9.82
CA LYS A 165 18.87 14.88 10.25
C LYS A 165 18.37 13.94 9.15
N SER A 166 19.36 13.32 8.52
CA SER A 166 19.47 11.86 8.41
C SER A 166 18.65 11.13 9.50
N TRP A 167 17.44 10.72 9.16
CA TRP A 167 16.73 9.69 9.92
C TRP A 167 17.44 8.36 9.68
N PRO A 168 17.73 7.54 10.73
CA PRO A 168 18.35 6.25 10.55
C PRO A 168 17.32 5.30 9.94
N TRP A 169 17.28 5.24 8.62
CA TRP A 169 16.89 4.00 7.97
C TRP A 169 18.05 3.05 8.21
N ASN A 170 17.89 2.10 9.13
CA ASN A 170 18.79 0.95 9.28
C ASN A 170 18.83 0.23 7.93
N ASP A 171 19.88 0.51 7.17
CA ASP A 171 20.23 -0.19 5.94
C ASP A 171 20.99 -1.45 6.35
N ASP A 172 20.25 -2.48 6.81
CA ASP A 172 20.75 -3.84 7.06
C ASP A 172 21.05 -4.56 5.72
N ARG A 173 21.81 -3.90 4.86
CA ARG A 173 22.11 -4.36 3.51
C ARG A 173 23.57 -4.21 3.13
N GLN A 174 24.46 -4.55 4.05
CA GLN A 174 25.80 -5.00 3.65
C GLN A 174 26.23 -6.19 4.50
N GLN A 175 25.93 -7.40 4.02
CA GLN A 175 26.89 -8.50 4.07
C GLN A 175 26.53 -9.57 3.04
N GLY A 176 27.39 -9.66 2.01
CA GLY A 176 27.79 -10.87 1.30
C GLY A 176 26.70 -11.76 0.69
N HIS A 177 26.61 -11.78 -0.63
CA HIS A 177 26.90 -13.01 -1.37
C HIS A 177 27.19 -12.72 -2.83
N ASN A 178 28.41 -13.08 -3.24
CA ASN A 178 28.89 -13.23 -4.60
C ASN A 178 27.80 -13.76 -5.55
N ARG A 179 27.52 -13.01 -6.62
CA ARG A 179 26.92 -13.58 -7.83
C ARG A 179 27.90 -13.44 -8.97
N LYS A 180 28.26 -14.60 -9.51
CA LYS A 180 29.00 -14.79 -10.77
C LYS A 180 28.26 -14.09 -11.93
N PRO A 181 28.97 -13.67 -12.98
CA PRO A 181 28.34 -13.17 -14.20
C PRO A 181 27.63 -14.34 -14.89
N LEU A 182 26.37 -14.11 -15.29
CA LEU A 182 25.64 -15.03 -16.15
C LEU A 182 25.22 -14.27 -17.41
N ASP A 183 25.55 -14.93 -18.51
CA ASP A 183 25.57 -14.54 -19.91
C ASP A 183 24.46 -13.61 -20.41
N ASP A 184 24.90 -12.68 -21.26
CA ASP A 184 24.12 -12.02 -22.30
C ASP A 184 23.51 -13.06 -23.25
N ARG A 185 22.23 -13.37 -23.09
CA ARG A 185 21.43 -13.91 -24.19
C ARG A 185 19.95 -13.53 -24.08
N GLU A 186 19.44 -13.11 -25.22
CA GLU A 186 18.02 -12.97 -25.59
C GLU A 186 17.31 -11.65 -25.26
N LYS A 187 17.60 -10.67 -26.12
CA LYS A 187 16.58 -9.83 -26.75
C LYS A 187 15.58 -10.69 -27.54
N ARG A 188 14.29 -10.62 -27.17
CA ARG A 188 13.03 -10.95 -27.90
C ARG A 188 12.06 -11.53 -26.85
N ASP A 189 10.82 -11.08 -26.64
CA ASP A 189 9.83 -10.54 -27.56
C ASP A 189 8.91 -9.51 -26.87
N HIS A 190 8.62 -8.46 -27.63
CA HIS A 190 7.40 -7.68 -27.52
C HIS A 190 6.23 -8.51 -28.06
N ASP A 191 5.03 -8.25 -27.53
CA ASP A 191 3.73 -8.69 -28.04
C ASP A 191 3.30 -10.15 -27.78
N THR A 192 2.24 -10.31 -27.00
CA THR A 192 0.94 -10.85 -27.47
C THR A 192 0.05 -11.15 -26.26
N TRP A 193 -0.85 -10.22 -25.95
CA TRP A 193 -2.04 -10.51 -25.16
C TRP A 193 -3.03 -11.24 -26.06
N GLN A 194 -3.21 -12.54 -25.86
CA GLN A 194 -4.31 -13.27 -26.50
C GLN A 194 -5.32 -13.79 -25.48
N GLN A 195 -6.56 -13.57 -25.90
CA GLN A 195 -7.84 -13.81 -25.26
C GLN A 195 -8.10 -15.31 -25.10
N GLN A 196 -8.85 -15.70 -24.07
CA GLN A 196 -9.53 -17.00 -24.06
C GLN A 196 -10.98 -16.83 -24.54
N PRO A 197 -11.49 -17.74 -25.40
CA PRO A 197 -12.88 -17.69 -25.85
C PRO A 197 -13.85 -18.22 -24.78
N HIS A 198 -14.99 -17.55 -24.67
CA HIS A 198 -16.17 -18.06 -24.00
C HIS A 198 -16.71 -19.28 -24.76
N SER A 199 -16.70 -20.45 -24.10
CA SER A 199 -17.47 -21.61 -24.55
C SER A 199 -18.90 -21.49 -24.01
N SER A 200 -19.79 -20.95 -24.82
CA SER A 200 -21.24 -21.08 -24.64
C SER A 200 -21.64 -22.53 -24.97
N LYS A 201 -22.06 -23.31 -23.97
CA LYS A 201 -22.86 -24.50 -24.20
C LYS A 201 -24.32 -24.15 -23.94
N GLN A 202 -25.10 -24.15 -25.02
CA GLN A 202 -26.56 -24.25 -24.97
C GLN A 202 -26.92 -25.66 -24.52
N PHE A 203 -27.81 -25.76 -23.52
CA PHE A 203 -28.79 -26.82 -23.33
C PHE A 203 -30.06 -26.17 -22.83
#